data_AF-A0A7W8PAB2-F1
#
_entry.id   AF-A0A7W8PAB2-F1
#
_cell.length_a   1.000
_cell.length_b   1.000
_cell.length_c   1.000
_cell.angle_alpha   90.00
_cell.angle_beta   90.00
_cell.angle_gamma   90.00
#
_symmetry.space_group_name_H-M   'P 1'
#
loop_
_entity.id
_entity.type
_entity.pdbx_description
1 polymer ?
#
loop_
_entity_poly.entity_id
_entity_poly.type
_entity_poly.pdbx_seq_one_letter_code
_entity_poly.pdbx_strand_id
1 'polypeptide(L)'
;MKRSIRVRKQTSFGTISARQHNLVEHCLLAKPWPTMNCLAARHEQPAAPRNRRGTVFLLRKGDFDVRHFRRQRPAPKVRSAFGCGSSQMEPREAPSKLKRSKTMLTRTSPALLTKPNVATEDAQYFEYTSSANPIGAKLISRVPFCSFSPSLYADGATRVVPLDLSAELGCPGPATGPGLSANFLRINAGDALTLDPNATSQVCYVISGAGSVKQSETNFPFSMGDFFTFPGGHATVLSAAATATLYYVNDAPLLTYLGTTGVHARFAPTRYPAAEAQAALRAVAEQANAGRRNRISVLMGNTNFPQTRTVTHVLWAMFGIVPPNSVQKPHRHQSIALDFIASGKPGVYTLVGTELDRDGNIVNPTRVDWKTGMAFVTPPGHWHAHFNETNENAYVIPIQDAGLQTYLRTLDIRFAHQG
;
A
#
# COMPACT_ATOMS: atom_id res chain seq x y z
N MET A 1 -1.99 -6.96 73.16
CA MET A 1 -3.45 -6.67 73.17
C MET A 1 -3.94 -6.55 71.73
N LYS A 2 -5.07 -7.17 71.37
CA LYS A 2 -5.71 -7.01 70.03
C LYS A 2 -6.85 -5.98 70.14
N ARG A 3 -6.99 -5.08 69.17
CA ARG A 3 -8.26 -4.37 68.88
C ARG A 3 -8.48 -4.35 67.38
N SER A 4 -9.60 -4.91 66.94
CA SER A 4 -10.04 -4.89 65.54
C SER A 4 -10.90 -3.65 65.27
N ILE A 5 -10.86 -3.15 64.04
CA ILE A 5 -11.78 -2.13 63.55
C ILE A 5 -12.79 -2.80 62.63
N ARG A 6 -14.07 -2.61 62.91
CA ARG A 6 -15.19 -3.28 62.24
C ARG A 6 -15.73 -2.40 61.11
N VAL A 7 -15.73 -2.91 59.88
CA VAL A 7 -16.43 -2.27 58.74
C VAL A 7 -17.93 -2.46 58.92
N ARG A 8 -18.71 -1.37 58.85
CA ARG A 8 -20.18 -1.42 58.75
C ARG A 8 -20.60 -1.37 57.28
N LYS A 9 -21.32 -2.39 56.81
CA LYS A 9 -22.18 -2.28 55.62
C LYS A 9 -23.46 -1.55 56.00
N GLN A 10 -23.99 -0.75 55.09
CA GLN A 10 -25.30 -0.11 55.23
C GLN A 10 -26.16 -0.52 54.03
N THR A 11 -27.39 -0.96 54.29
CA THR A 11 -28.38 -1.39 53.30
C THR A 11 -29.70 -0.71 53.63
N SER A 12 -30.35 -0.10 52.64
CA SER A 12 -31.72 0.41 52.76
C SER A 12 -32.47 0.20 51.45
N PHE A 13 -33.66 -0.38 51.54
CA PHE A 13 -34.59 -0.63 50.44
C PHE A 13 -35.39 0.64 50.06
N GLY A 14 -35.92 0.69 48.83
CA GLY A 14 -36.87 1.71 48.38
C GLY A 14 -37.63 1.33 47.10
N THR A 15 -38.97 1.37 47.15
CA THR A 15 -39.96 0.88 46.15
C THR A 15 -40.98 1.99 45.80
N ILE A 16 -41.80 1.97 44.73
CA ILE A 16 -42.06 1.03 43.61
C ILE A 16 -42.63 1.83 42.41
N SER A 17 -42.39 1.41 41.15
CA SER A 17 -43.30 1.58 39.97
C SER A 17 -42.60 1.07 38.70
N ALA A 18 -42.90 -0.06 38.04
CA ALA A 18 -44.16 -0.68 37.61
C ALA A 18 -44.72 -0.18 36.26
N ARG A 19 -44.36 -0.88 35.17
CA ARG A 19 -45.32 -1.29 34.12
C ARG A 19 -44.83 -2.57 33.42
N GLN A 20 -45.77 -3.48 33.20
CA GLN A 20 -45.55 -4.84 32.68
C GLN A 20 -45.76 -4.87 31.14
N HIS A 21 -45.19 -5.86 30.44
CA HIS A 21 -45.97 -7.00 29.97
C HIS A 21 -45.12 -8.19 29.46
N ASN A 22 -45.61 -9.38 29.84
CA ASN A 22 -45.21 -10.78 29.62
C ASN A 22 -44.47 -11.14 28.30
N LEU A 23 -43.48 -12.05 28.29
CA LEU A 23 -43.47 -13.49 28.66
C LEU A 23 -44.31 -14.40 27.74
N VAL A 24 -43.64 -15.31 27.02
CA VAL A 24 -43.91 -16.76 27.00
C VAL A 24 -42.57 -17.50 26.81
N GLU A 25 -42.25 -18.45 27.68
CA GLU A 25 -41.17 -19.44 27.49
C GLU A 25 -41.70 -20.68 26.78
N HIS A 26 -40.83 -21.45 26.11
CA HIS A 26 -40.95 -22.91 26.14
C HIS A 26 -39.58 -23.59 25.93
N CYS A 27 -39.12 -24.33 26.94
CA CYS A 27 -37.95 -25.20 26.85
C CYS A 27 -38.26 -26.48 26.06
N LEU A 28 -37.27 -26.98 25.30
CA LEU A 28 -37.07 -28.42 25.07
C LEU A 28 -35.57 -28.74 24.92
N LEU A 29 -35.15 -29.88 25.46
CA LEU A 29 -33.77 -30.37 25.54
C LEU A 29 -33.46 -31.36 24.40
N ALA A 30 -32.23 -31.40 23.86
CA ALA A 30 -31.49 -32.66 23.59
C ALA A 30 -30.06 -32.50 22.99
N LYS A 31 -29.05 -32.72 23.84
CA LYS A 31 -27.80 -33.52 23.64
C LYS A 31 -26.72 -33.10 22.59
N PRO A 32 -25.43 -33.47 22.83
CA PRO A 32 -24.27 -32.97 22.08
C PRO A 32 -23.70 -33.96 21.04
N TRP A 33 -22.83 -33.46 20.15
CA TRP A 33 -22.05 -34.25 19.18
C TRP A 33 -20.69 -34.72 19.76
N PRO A 34 -20.15 -35.87 19.32
CA PRO A 34 -18.96 -36.48 19.93
C PRO A 34 -17.63 -36.03 19.30
N THR A 35 -16.59 -36.03 20.13
CA THR A 35 -15.17 -36.04 19.73
C THR A 35 -14.77 -37.38 19.09
N MET A 36 -13.86 -37.36 18.11
CA MET A 36 -13.14 -38.57 17.67
C MET A 36 -11.65 -38.31 17.44
N ASN A 37 -10.84 -39.35 17.69
CA ASN A 37 -9.39 -39.28 17.85
C ASN A 37 -8.61 -39.19 16.52
N CYS A 38 -7.40 -38.64 16.62
CA CYS A 38 -6.34 -38.86 15.63
C CYS A 38 -5.90 -40.33 15.62
N LEU A 39 -5.76 -40.90 14.42
CA LEU A 39 -4.98 -42.12 14.17
C LEU A 39 -4.18 -41.92 12.88
N ALA A 40 -2.91 -42.35 12.90
CA ALA A 40 -2.00 -42.18 11.78
C ALA A 40 -2.12 -43.33 10.77
N ALA A 41 -2.04 -43.01 9.47
CA ALA A 41 -1.78 -43.98 8.41
C ALA A 41 -0.87 -43.34 7.34
N ARG A 42 0.02 -44.14 6.76
CA ARG A 42 1.01 -43.71 5.75
C ARG A 42 0.49 -43.95 4.32
N HIS A 43 1.14 -43.28 3.36
CA HIS A 43 1.30 -43.65 1.95
C HIS A 43 0.13 -44.32 1.21
N GLU A 44 -0.39 -43.64 0.17
CA GLU A 44 -0.14 -44.01 -1.23
C GLU A 44 -0.67 -42.96 -2.22
N GLN A 45 -0.03 -42.82 -3.38
CA GLN A 45 -0.56 -42.09 -4.53
C GLN A 45 -1.33 -43.05 -5.45
N PRO A 46 -2.36 -42.56 -6.14
CA PRO A 46 -2.66 -43.07 -7.48
C PRO A 46 -2.75 -41.98 -8.56
N ALA A 47 -2.59 -42.42 -9.80
CA ALA A 47 -2.40 -41.60 -10.99
C ALA A 47 -3.67 -40.96 -11.56
N ALA A 48 -3.48 -40.00 -12.47
CA ALA A 48 -4.55 -39.33 -13.21
C ALA A 48 -5.20 -40.20 -14.30
N PRO A 49 -6.51 -40.04 -14.57
CA PRO A 49 -7.16 -40.58 -15.76
C PRO A 49 -7.27 -39.54 -16.90
N ARG A 50 -6.99 -39.98 -18.13
CA ARG A 50 -7.26 -39.22 -19.38
C ARG A 50 -8.73 -39.38 -19.83
N ASN A 51 -9.26 -38.32 -20.45
CA ASN A 51 -10.33 -38.28 -21.46
C ASN A 51 -11.53 -39.25 -21.33
N ARG A 52 -12.71 -38.67 -21.05
CA ARG A 52 -13.96 -39.08 -21.73
C ARG A 52 -14.67 -37.84 -22.29
N ARG A 53 -15.30 -38.01 -23.45
CA ARG A 53 -16.04 -36.97 -24.18
C ARG A 53 -17.32 -36.61 -23.43
N GLY A 54 -17.56 -35.32 -23.21
CA GLY A 54 -18.80 -34.79 -22.64
C GLY A 54 -19.56 -33.93 -23.67
N THR A 55 -20.81 -34.26 -23.91
CA THR A 55 -21.69 -33.60 -24.90
C THR A 55 -22.06 -32.19 -24.46
N VAL A 56 -21.93 -31.20 -25.35
CA VAL A 56 -22.35 -29.81 -25.09
C VAL A 56 -23.84 -29.64 -25.39
N PHE A 57 -24.62 -29.26 -24.38
CA PHE A 57 -26.00 -28.80 -24.58
C PHE A 57 -26.01 -27.33 -25.00
N LEU A 58 -26.56 -27.03 -26.19
CA LEU A 58 -26.89 -25.65 -26.58
C LEU A 58 -28.13 -25.17 -25.84
N LEU A 59 -27.99 -24.10 -25.04
CA LEU A 59 -29.12 -23.29 -24.62
C LEU A 59 -29.34 -22.17 -25.64
N ARG A 60 -30.54 -22.12 -26.25
CA ARG A 60 -30.95 -21.02 -27.14
C ARG A 60 -31.05 -19.72 -26.34
N LYS A 61 -30.43 -18.64 -26.84
CA LYS A 61 -30.80 -17.27 -26.45
C LYS A 61 -31.83 -16.73 -27.43
N GLY A 62 -32.87 -16.08 -26.89
CA GLY A 62 -33.88 -15.36 -27.67
C GLY A 62 -33.39 -14.01 -28.17
N ASP A 63 -34.21 -13.40 -29.01
CA ASP A 63 -33.85 -12.30 -29.91
C ASP A 63 -33.63 -10.94 -29.23
N PHE A 64 -32.67 -10.17 -29.76
CA PHE A 64 -32.66 -8.71 -29.67
C PHE A 64 -32.10 -8.14 -30.99
N ASP A 65 -32.94 -7.39 -31.70
CA ASP A 65 -32.67 -6.80 -33.02
C ASP A 65 -31.66 -5.63 -32.93
N VAL A 66 -30.54 -5.73 -33.66
CA VAL A 66 -29.54 -4.65 -33.79
C VAL A 66 -29.42 -4.25 -35.26
N ARG A 67 -30.29 -3.32 -35.67
CA ARG A 67 -30.25 -2.72 -37.02
C ARG A 67 -28.94 -2.00 -37.27
N HIS A 68 -28.31 -2.36 -38.38
CA HIS A 68 -27.00 -1.83 -38.80
C HIS A 68 -27.07 -0.36 -39.22
N PHE A 69 -26.32 0.51 -38.53
CA PHE A 69 -25.98 1.84 -39.07
C PHE A 69 -24.75 1.75 -39.98
N ARG A 70 -25.00 1.94 -41.28
CA ARG A 70 -24.03 1.83 -42.38
C ARG A 70 -23.12 3.07 -42.40
N ARG A 71 -21.83 2.92 -42.08
CA ARG A 71 -20.85 4.02 -42.25
C ARG A 71 -20.61 4.30 -43.74
N GLN A 72 -21.05 5.46 -44.23
CA GLN A 72 -20.65 5.96 -45.55
C GLN A 72 -19.24 6.57 -45.48
N ARG A 73 -18.41 6.31 -46.50
CA ARG A 73 -17.13 7.01 -46.73
C ARG A 73 -17.37 8.11 -47.77
N PRO A 74 -16.81 9.33 -47.61
CA PRO A 74 -16.86 10.34 -48.67
C PRO A 74 -15.91 9.98 -49.83
N ALA A 75 -16.33 10.30 -51.06
CA ALA A 75 -15.58 10.08 -52.29
C ALA A 75 -14.53 11.19 -52.55
N PRO A 76 -13.44 10.93 -53.31
CA PRO A 76 -12.42 11.93 -53.61
C PRO A 76 -12.90 12.92 -54.69
N LYS A 77 -12.50 14.19 -54.58
CA LYS A 77 -12.66 15.19 -55.65
C LYS A 77 -11.38 15.33 -56.48
N VAL A 78 -11.59 15.50 -57.79
CA VAL A 78 -10.58 15.51 -58.85
C VAL A 78 -9.88 16.88 -58.95
N ARG A 79 -8.62 16.89 -59.42
CA ARG A 79 -7.85 18.10 -59.74
C ARG A 79 -8.20 18.65 -61.13
N SER A 80 -8.27 19.97 -61.26
CA SER A 80 -7.97 20.70 -62.50
C SER A 80 -7.25 22.01 -62.14
N ALA A 81 -6.60 22.65 -63.12
CA ALA A 81 -5.60 23.70 -62.88
C ALA A 81 -5.74 24.89 -63.86
N PHE A 82 -5.01 25.98 -63.52
CA PHE A 82 -4.74 27.21 -64.27
C PHE A 82 -5.81 28.32 -64.29
N GLY A 83 -5.31 29.56 -64.17
CA GLY A 83 -6.07 30.82 -64.22
C GLY A 83 -5.37 31.95 -63.45
N CYS A 84 -4.60 32.78 -64.14
CA CYS A 84 -3.90 33.95 -63.55
C CYS A 84 -4.84 35.17 -63.48
N GLY A 85 -4.73 36.01 -62.43
CA GLY A 85 -5.50 37.25 -62.32
C GLY A 85 -5.18 38.03 -61.05
N SER A 86 -4.64 39.24 -61.22
CA SER A 86 -4.24 40.16 -60.14
C SER A 86 -5.38 41.10 -59.70
N SER A 87 -5.57 41.27 -58.39
CA SER A 87 -6.15 42.49 -57.81
C SER A 87 -5.78 42.67 -56.33
N GLN A 88 -5.91 43.91 -55.87
CA GLN A 88 -5.21 44.59 -54.77
C GLN A 88 -5.48 44.10 -53.33
N MET A 89 -4.60 44.52 -52.41
CA MET A 89 -4.71 44.33 -50.96
C MET A 89 -5.72 45.28 -50.31
N GLU A 90 -6.43 44.79 -49.30
CA GLU A 90 -7.08 45.54 -48.21
C GLU A 90 -6.71 44.81 -46.90
N PRO A 91 -6.30 45.50 -45.82
CA PRO A 91 -5.74 44.86 -44.63
C PRO A 91 -6.80 44.23 -43.73
N ARG A 92 -6.66 42.94 -43.41
CA ARG A 92 -7.50 42.27 -42.40
C ARG A 92 -6.89 42.38 -41.01
N GLU A 93 -7.73 42.76 -40.04
CA GLU A 93 -7.38 42.85 -38.62
C GLU A 93 -6.87 41.52 -38.05
N ALA A 94 -5.93 41.60 -37.11
CA ALA A 94 -5.36 40.43 -36.45
C ALA A 94 -6.33 39.84 -35.40
N PRO A 95 -6.56 38.51 -35.37
CA PRO A 95 -7.44 37.90 -34.40
C PRO A 95 -6.87 38.00 -32.98
N SER A 96 -7.71 38.43 -32.04
CA SER A 96 -7.34 38.66 -30.64
C SER A 96 -6.91 37.37 -29.93
N LYS A 97 -5.94 37.49 -29.01
CA LYS A 97 -5.45 36.37 -28.20
C LYS A 97 -6.56 35.84 -27.29
N LEU A 98 -7.16 34.70 -27.66
CA LEU A 98 -8.14 34.00 -26.84
C LEU A 98 -7.49 33.54 -25.52
N LYS A 99 -7.89 34.16 -24.40
CA LYS A 99 -7.46 33.73 -23.06
C LYS A 99 -7.91 32.28 -22.85
N ARG A 100 -6.97 31.38 -22.49
CA ARG A 100 -7.31 30.02 -22.05
C ARG A 100 -8.19 30.10 -20.81
N SER A 101 -9.50 29.87 -20.99
CA SER A 101 -10.41 29.67 -19.85
C SER A 101 -9.93 28.48 -19.04
N LYS A 102 -10.04 28.56 -17.71
CA LYS A 102 -9.93 27.36 -16.86
C LYS A 102 -11.07 26.44 -17.27
N THR A 103 -10.76 25.18 -17.61
CA THR A 103 -11.78 24.18 -17.95
C THR A 103 -12.62 23.88 -16.71
N MET A 104 -13.74 24.58 -16.55
CA MET A 104 -14.76 24.19 -15.58
C MET A 104 -15.41 22.90 -16.07
N LEU A 105 -15.55 21.93 -15.16
CA LEU A 105 -16.31 20.71 -15.40
C LEU A 105 -17.79 21.09 -15.61
N THR A 106 -18.34 20.70 -16.77
CA THR A 106 -19.74 20.97 -17.10
C THR A 106 -20.64 20.05 -16.28
N ARG A 107 -21.06 20.52 -15.09
CA ARG A 107 -22.15 19.88 -14.32
C ARG A 107 -23.39 19.84 -15.20
N THR A 108 -24.04 18.68 -15.29
CA THR A 108 -25.39 18.61 -15.88
C THR A 108 -26.35 19.31 -14.93
N SER A 109 -27.02 20.36 -15.40
CA SER A 109 -27.91 21.20 -14.59
C SER A 109 -29.03 20.38 -13.92
N PRO A 110 -29.25 20.51 -12.60
CA PRO A 110 -30.44 19.98 -11.96
C PRO A 110 -31.66 20.78 -12.43
N ALA A 111 -32.73 20.10 -12.82
CA ALA A 111 -34.04 20.74 -12.92
C ALA A 111 -34.53 21.10 -11.50
N LEU A 112 -35.18 22.26 -11.36
CA LEU A 112 -35.73 22.74 -10.10
C LEU A 112 -36.76 21.76 -9.52
N LEU A 113 -36.38 21.03 -8.47
CA LEU A 113 -37.32 20.28 -7.63
C LEU A 113 -37.50 21.01 -6.29
N THR A 114 -38.77 21.16 -5.91
CA THR A 114 -39.19 21.87 -4.70
C THR A 114 -39.19 20.94 -3.49
N LYS A 115 -38.48 21.38 -2.44
CA LYS A 115 -38.15 20.72 -1.15
C LYS A 115 -36.82 19.95 -1.16
N PRO A 116 -35.95 20.16 -0.13
CA PRO A 116 -34.75 19.36 0.06
C PRO A 116 -35.11 17.90 0.30
N ASN A 117 -34.54 17.00 -0.51
CA ASN A 117 -34.56 15.58 -0.27
C ASN A 117 -33.14 15.16 0.14
N VAL A 118 -32.94 14.97 1.45
CA VAL A 118 -31.65 14.63 2.08
C VAL A 118 -30.97 13.45 1.38
N ALA A 119 -31.73 12.46 0.90
CA ALA A 119 -31.18 11.30 0.17
C ALA A 119 -30.60 11.63 -1.22
N THR A 120 -30.69 12.88 -1.68
CA THR A 120 -30.19 13.36 -2.97
C THR A 120 -29.30 14.60 -2.87
N GLU A 121 -29.09 15.16 -1.67
CA GLU A 121 -28.28 16.38 -1.48
C GLU A 121 -26.81 16.18 -1.86
N ASP A 122 -26.26 14.99 -1.62
CA ASP A 122 -24.89 14.61 -1.99
C ASP A 122 -24.72 14.25 -3.49
N ALA A 123 -25.82 14.08 -4.24
CA ALA A 123 -25.76 13.52 -5.58
C ALA A 123 -25.20 14.51 -6.62
N GLN A 124 -24.15 14.10 -7.32
CA GLN A 124 -23.54 14.88 -8.40
C GLN A 124 -23.33 14.02 -9.65
N TYR A 125 -23.51 14.63 -10.82
CA TYR A 125 -23.38 13.99 -12.12
C TYR A 125 -22.33 14.73 -12.95
N PHE A 126 -21.44 13.96 -13.57
CA PHE A 126 -20.28 14.45 -14.30
C PHE A 126 -20.24 13.86 -15.71
N GLU A 127 -19.79 14.64 -16.69
CA GLU A 127 -19.51 14.14 -18.03
C GLU A 127 -18.26 13.24 -17.99
N TYR A 128 -18.34 12.06 -18.61
CA TYR A 128 -17.35 11.00 -18.47
C TYR A 128 -15.95 11.40 -18.96
N THR A 129 -15.86 11.96 -20.16
CA THR A 129 -14.59 12.26 -20.86
C THR A 129 -13.72 13.24 -20.06
N SER A 130 -14.36 14.22 -19.42
CA SER A 130 -13.73 15.25 -18.61
C SER A 130 -13.41 14.80 -17.17
N SER A 131 -14.01 13.71 -16.69
CA SER A 131 -14.03 13.37 -15.25
C SER A 131 -13.49 11.98 -14.89
N ALA A 132 -13.46 11.04 -15.83
CA ALA A 132 -13.01 9.66 -15.59
C ALA A 132 -11.50 9.52 -15.26
N ASN A 133 -10.72 10.58 -15.45
CA ASN A 133 -9.30 10.64 -15.08
C ASN A 133 -9.01 11.86 -14.18
N PRO A 134 -9.31 11.79 -12.87
CA PRO A 134 -9.11 12.90 -11.95
C PRO A 134 -7.64 13.29 -11.79
N ILE A 135 -6.69 12.37 -12.02
CA ILE A 135 -5.24 12.67 -12.05
C ILE A 135 -4.91 13.57 -13.26
N GLY A 136 -5.43 13.23 -14.44
CA GLY A 136 -5.28 14.02 -15.66
C GLY A 136 -5.95 15.40 -15.55
N ALA A 137 -7.11 15.47 -14.89
CA ALA A 137 -7.80 16.71 -14.57
C ALA A 137 -7.18 17.51 -13.40
N LYS A 138 -6.15 16.97 -12.73
CA LYS A 138 -5.48 17.55 -11.54
C LYS A 138 -6.40 17.79 -10.35
N LEU A 139 -7.47 17.00 -10.22
CA LEU A 139 -8.36 17.00 -9.06
C LEU A 139 -7.78 16.22 -7.88
N ILE A 140 -6.94 15.22 -8.18
CA ILE A 140 -6.14 14.46 -7.22
C ILE A 140 -4.67 14.56 -7.64
N SER A 141 -3.77 14.77 -6.68
CA SER A 141 -2.34 14.84 -6.94
C SER A 141 -1.74 13.47 -7.23
N ARG A 142 -0.55 13.47 -7.83
CA ARG A 142 0.31 12.27 -7.87
C ARG A 142 1.10 12.22 -6.58
N VAL A 143 1.42 11.02 -6.11
CA VAL A 143 2.43 10.82 -5.06
C VAL A 143 3.75 11.46 -5.52
N PRO A 144 4.33 12.39 -4.76
CA PRO A 144 5.56 13.06 -5.15
C PRO A 144 6.80 12.19 -4.85
N PHE A 145 7.91 12.53 -5.51
CA PHE A 145 9.22 12.12 -5.03
C PHE A 145 9.56 12.89 -3.77
N CYS A 146 9.96 12.19 -2.71
CA CYS A 146 10.49 12.83 -1.50
C CYS A 146 11.57 11.94 -0.86
N SER A 147 12.46 12.56 -0.09
CA SER A 147 13.55 11.91 0.64
C SER A 147 13.65 12.47 2.05
N PHE A 148 13.82 11.59 3.03
CA PHE A 148 13.75 11.87 4.44
C PHE A 148 15.10 11.55 5.10
N SER A 149 15.71 12.56 5.72
CA SER A 149 17.06 12.45 6.29
C SER A 149 17.10 11.61 7.57
N PRO A 150 18.17 10.82 7.82
CA PRO A 150 18.37 10.14 9.10
C PRO A 150 18.48 11.09 10.31
N SER A 151 18.73 12.38 10.09
CA SER A 151 18.72 13.40 11.16
C SER A 151 17.36 13.53 11.85
N LEU A 152 16.26 13.07 11.24
CA LEU A 152 14.92 13.14 11.83
C LEU A 152 14.77 12.30 13.12
N TYR A 153 15.59 11.26 13.31
CA TYR A 153 15.57 10.37 14.49
C TYR A 153 16.90 10.24 15.23
N ALA A 154 17.96 10.89 14.74
CA ALA A 154 19.31 10.79 15.29
C ALA A 154 19.41 11.22 16.77
N ASP A 155 18.63 12.21 17.19
CA ASP A 155 18.64 12.79 18.54
C ASP A 155 17.23 13.09 19.08
N GLY A 156 17.17 13.71 20.27
CA GLY A 156 15.94 14.23 20.89
C GLY A 156 15.17 13.24 21.78
N ALA A 157 13.95 13.64 22.16
CA ALA A 157 13.06 12.86 23.02
C ALA A 157 12.43 11.64 22.31
N THR A 158 11.90 10.71 23.11
CA THR A 158 11.08 9.58 22.64
C THR A 158 9.84 10.08 21.90
N ARG A 159 9.65 9.65 20.65
CA ARG A 159 8.60 10.16 19.75
C ARG A 159 8.39 9.27 18.52
N VAL A 160 7.23 9.46 17.88
CA VAL A 160 6.98 9.16 16.46
C VAL A 160 7.33 10.41 15.64
N VAL A 161 8.00 10.24 14.50
CA VAL A 161 8.27 11.28 13.51
C VAL A 161 7.66 10.87 12.17
N PRO A 162 6.47 11.38 11.81
CA PRO A 162 5.86 11.10 10.52
C PRO A 162 6.69 11.59 9.35
N LEU A 163 6.79 10.77 8.30
CA LEU A 163 7.38 11.13 7.01
C LEU A 163 6.27 11.70 6.12
N ASP A 164 5.74 12.84 6.56
CA ASP A 164 4.45 13.33 6.11
C ASP A 164 4.52 14.08 4.78
N LEU A 165 3.58 13.74 3.89
CA LEU A 165 3.29 14.35 2.59
C LEU A 165 1.77 14.61 2.44
N SER A 166 1.03 14.61 3.56
CA SER A 166 -0.44 14.74 3.59
C SER A 166 -0.94 16.01 2.92
N ALA A 167 -0.20 17.12 3.05
CA ALA A 167 -0.53 18.40 2.42
C ALA A 167 -0.45 18.32 0.88
N GLU A 168 0.60 17.72 0.34
CA GLU A 168 0.79 17.50 -1.10
C GLU A 168 -0.20 16.46 -1.67
N LEU A 169 -0.60 15.50 -0.85
CA LEU A 169 -1.53 14.42 -1.19
C LEU A 169 -3.02 14.80 -1.03
N GLY A 170 -3.33 15.88 -0.30
CA GLY A 170 -4.69 16.23 0.10
C GLY A 170 -5.31 15.25 1.12
N CYS A 171 -4.47 14.56 1.91
CA CYS A 171 -4.92 13.63 2.94
C CYS A 171 -5.32 14.37 4.24
N PRO A 172 -6.33 13.89 4.98
CA PRO A 172 -6.82 14.56 6.21
C PRO A 172 -5.92 14.36 7.44
N GLY A 173 -4.81 13.61 7.31
CA GLY A 173 -3.87 13.32 8.39
C GLY A 173 -2.59 12.67 7.85
N PRO A 174 -1.58 12.41 8.72
CA PRO A 174 -0.22 12.12 8.29
C PRO A 174 -0.07 10.90 7.37
N ALA A 175 0.44 11.13 6.15
CA ALA A 175 0.48 10.16 5.08
C ALA A 175 1.72 10.35 4.18
N THR A 176 2.49 9.28 3.96
CA THR A 176 3.62 9.28 3.01
C THR A 176 3.17 8.83 1.62
N GLY A 177 2.06 8.09 1.56
CA GLY A 177 1.26 7.84 0.38
C GLY A 177 -0.21 7.74 0.77
N PRO A 178 -1.17 7.84 -0.16
CA PRO A 178 -2.59 7.89 0.16
C PRO A 178 -3.11 6.65 0.91
N GLY A 179 -2.40 5.52 0.81
CA GLY A 179 -2.71 4.30 1.58
C GLY A 179 -1.79 4.03 2.78
N LEU A 180 -0.64 4.71 2.93
CA LEU A 180 0.42 4.35 3.86
C LEU A 180 1.05 5.54 4.59
N SER A 181 1.33 5.36 5.88
CA SER A 181 2.10 6.29 6.71
C SER A 181 3.44 5.66 7.08
N ALA A 182 4.54 6.21 6.55
CA ALA A 182 5.89 5.89 7.02
C ALA A 182 6.32 6.89 8.09
N ASN A 183 7.10 6.39 9.04
CA ASN A 183 7.48 7.10 10.25
C ASN A 183 8.89 6.64 10.65
N PHE A 184 9.64 7.52 11.29
CA PHE A 184 10.75 7.11 12.15
C PHE A 184 10.30 7.11 13.61
N LEU A 185 10.71 6.10 14.37
CA LEU A 185 10.54 6.05 15.81
C LEU A 185 11.88 6.32 16.48
N ARG A 186 11.85 7.07 17.57
CA ARG A 186 12.94 7.13 18.54
C ARG A 186 12.38 6.80 19.92
N ILE A 187 13.09 5.94 20.65
CA ILE A 187 12.76 5.59 22.04
C ILE A 187 14.08 5.60 22.82
N ASN A 188 14.24 6.51 23.77
CA ASN A 188 15.45 6.58 24.60
C ASN A 188 15.52 5.39 25.58
N ALA A 189 16.72 4.99 25.99
CA ALA A 189 16.90 3.91 26.95
C ALA A 189 16.09 4.14 28.24
N GLY A 190 15.30 3.15 28.65
CA GLY A 190 14.38 3.23 29.79
C GLY A 190 12.97 3.72 29.45
N ASP A 191 12.79 4.41 28.32
CA ASP A 191 11.47 4.88 27.88
C ASP A 191 10.65 3.76 27.21
N ALA A 192 9.35 4.01 27.10
CA ALA A 192 8.43 3.24 26.26
C ALA A 192 7.60 4.16 25.36
N LEU A 193 7.20 3.64 24.19
CA LEU A 193 6.35 4.31 23.22
C LEU A 193 5.17 3.42 22.86
N THR A 194 3.95 3.95 23.00
CA THR A 194 2.72 3.25 22.61
C THR A 194 2.31 3.64 21.19
N LEU A 195 2.08 2.65 20.34
CA LEU A 195 1.53 2.81 18.99
C LEU A 195 0.10 2.24 18.98
N ASP A 196 -0.88 3.08 18.67
CA ASP A 196 -2.29 2.68 18.55
C ASP A 196 -2.99 3.38 17.37
N PRO A 197 -2.50 3.21 16.12
CA PRO A 197 -3.18 3.76 14.95
C PRO A 197 -4.43 2.94 14.59
N ASN A 198 -5.40 3.59 13.96
CA ASN A 198 -6.46 2.92 13.22
C ASN A 198 -5.91 2.34 11.90
N ALA A 199 -5.18 1.23 12.00
CA ALA A 199 -4.51 0.51 10.91
C ALA A 199 -4.88 -0.97 10.95
N THR A 200 -4.82 -1.73 9.84
CA THR A 200 -4.90 -3.20 9.88
C THR A 200 -3.52 -3.86 10.05
N SER A 201 -2.49 -3.16 9.61
CA SER A 201 -1.20 -3.72 9.23
C SER A 201 -0.07 -2.78 9.65
N GLN A 202 0.88 -3.31 10.42
CA GLN A 202 1.96 -2.52 10.99
C GLN A 202 3.28 -3.29 10.83
N VAL A 203 4.32 -2.63 10.32
CA VAL A 203 5.66 -3.18 10.10
C VAL A 203 6.70 -2.24 10.72
N CYS A 204 7.62 -2.81 11.49
CA CYS A 204 8.83 -2.15 11.96
C CYS A 204 10.08 -2.84 11.41
N TYR A 205 11.11 -2.05 11.13
CA TYR A 205 12.50 -2.47 11.01
C TYR A 205 13.34 -1.72 12.06
N VAL A 206 14.18 -2.44 12.81
CA VAL A 206 15.03 -1.84 13.85
C VAL A 206 16.31 -1.30 13.23
N ILE A 207 16.43 0.03 13.18
CA ILE A 207 17.60 0.73 12.63
C ILE A 207 18.78 0.64 13.62
N SER A 208 18.51 0.83 14.91
CA SER A 208 19.51 0.71 15.98
C SER A 208 18.88 0.42 17.35
N GLY A 209 19.70 0.01 18.31
CA GLY A 209 19.28 -0.26 19.69
C GLY A 209 18.63 -1.63 19.91
N ALA A 210 18.00 -1.79 21.07
CA ALA A 210 17.35 -3.04 21.49
C ALA A 210 16.28 -2.77 22.57
N GLY A 211 15.31 -3.67 22.66
CA GLY A 211 14.17 -3.52 23.56
C GLY A 211 13.20 -4.69 23.49
N SER A 212 11.93 -4.44 23.82
CA SER A 212 10.83 -5.42 23.70
C SER A 212 9.57 -4.81 23.10
N VAL A 213 8.81 -5.65 22.41
CA VAL A 213 7.47 -5.34 21.89
C VAL A 213 6.44 -6.10 22.71
N LYS A 214 5.38 -5.43 23.17
CA LYS A 214 4.19 -6.08 23.74
C LYS A 214 2.92 -5.62 23.01
N GLN A 215 2.13 -6.57 22.52
CA GLN A 215 0.75 -6.34 22.07
C GLN A 215 -0.13 -7.49 22.57
N SER A 216 -1.16 -7.15 23.35
CA SER A 216 -1.99 -8.12 24.08
C SER A 216 -1.12 -9.13 24.88
N GLU A 217 -1.33 -10.44 24.70
CA GLU A 217 -0.53 -11.50 25.35
C GLU A 217 0.83 -11.75 24.68
N THR A 218 1.10 -11.19 23.50
CA THR A 218 2.36 -11.44 22.78
C THR A 218 3.43 -10.47 23.24
N ASN A 219 4.59 -11.01 23.64
CA ASN A 219 5.76 -10.25 24.05
C ASN A 219 7.04 -10.89 23.47
N PHE A 220 7.91 -10.10 22.85
CA PHE A 220 9.22 -10.58 22.36
C PHE A 220 10.28 -9.46 22.39
N PRO A 221 11.57 -9.81 22.55
CA PRO A 221 12.66 -8.84 22.42
C PRO A 221 12.89 -8.47 20.96
N PHE A 222 13.42 -7.26 20.72
CA PHE A 222 13.91 -6.81 19.42
C PHE A 222 15.33 -6.25 19.53
N SER A 223 16.08 -6.32 18.43
CA SER A 223 17.43 -5.80 18.27
C SER A 223 17.67 -5.26 16.86
N MET A 224 18.69 -4.41 16.69
CA MET A 224 19.14 -3.89 15.39
C MET A 224 19.10 -4.94 14.26
N GLY A 225 18.49 -4.59 13.13
CA GLY A 225 18.32 -5.44 11.96
C GLY A 225 17.11 -6.36 11.99
N ASP A 226 16.39 -6.48 13.11
CA ASP A 226 15.15 -7.24 13.17
C ASP A 226 14.04 -6.54 12.37
N PHE A 227 13.17 -7.35 11.76
CA PHE A 227 11.86 -6.91 11.34
C PHE A 227 10.82 -7.47 12.31
N PHE A 228 9.74 -6.74 12.54
CA PHE A 228 8.56 -7.31 13.19
C PHE A 228 7.28 -6.65 12.72
N THR A 229 6.19 -7.41 12.78
CA THR A 229 4.86 -6.94 12.40
C THR A 229 3.86 -7.21 13.50
N PHE A 230 2.81 -6.39 13.53
CA PHE A 230 1.70 -6.53 14.45
C PHE A 230 0.39 -6.15 13.76
N PRO A 231 -0.72 -6.86 14.06
CA PRO A 231 -2.03 -6.51 13.53
C PRO A 231 -2.53 -5.18 14.09
N GLY A 232 -3.58 -4.66 13.46
CA GLY A 232 -4.48 -3.67 14.05
C GLY A 232 -5.32 -4.18 15.21
N GLY A 233 -6.03 -3.27 15.88
CA GLY A 233 -7.07 -3.57 16.87
C GLY A 233 -6.63 -3.55 18.33
N HIS A 234 -5.32 -3.46 18.59
CA HIS A 234 -4.76 -3.36 19.93
C HIS A 234 -3.53 -2.44 19.95
N ALA A 235 -3.44 -1.60 20.98
CA ALA A 235 -2.24 -0.79 21.24
C ALA A 235 -1.00 -1.68 21.44
N THR A 236 0.11 -1.30 20.82
CA THR A 236 1.42 -1.96 20.92
C THR A 236 2.37 -1.08 21.72
N VAL A 237 2.98 -1.62 22.76
CA VAL A 237 4.00 -0.93 23.57
C VAL A 237 5.39 -1.40 23.14
N LEU A 238 6.24 -0.44 22.79
CA LEU A 238 7.65 -0.63 22.49
C LEU A 238 8.48 -0.06 23.64
N SER A 239 9.21 -0.91 24.38
CA SER A 239 10.06 -0.48 25.50
C SER A 239 11.54 -0.61 25.11
N ALA A 240 12.36 0.42 25.32
CA ALA A 240 13.77 0.41 24.93
C ALA A 240 14.69 0.07 26.11
N ALA A 241 15.45 -1.02 25.99
CA ALA A 241 16.53 -1.37 26.92
C ALA A 241 17.80 -0.55 26.63
N ALA A 242 18.05 -0.26 25.35
CA ALA A 242 19.02 0.71 24.88
C ALA A 242 18.36 1.59 23.82
N THR A 243 18.74 2.87 23.74
CA THR A 243 18.09 3.86 22.85
C THR A 243 17.91 3.30 21.44
N ALA A 244 16.64 3.12 21.06
CA ALA A 244 16.23 2.42 19.87
C ALA A 244 15.72 3.42 18.82
N THR A 245 16.07 3.16 17.56
CA THR A 245 15.51 3.87 16.41
C THR A 245 14.97 2.86 15.42
N LEU A 246 13.78 3.12 14.88
CA LEU A 246 13.05 2.18 14.02
C LEU A 246 12.46 2.90 12.82
N TYR A 247 12.39 2.19 11.69
CA TYR A 247 11.57 2.58 10.55
C TYR A 247 10.23 1.86 10.67
N TYR A 248 9.13 2.61 10.66
CA TYR A 248 7.79 2.12 10.98
C TYR A 248 6.79 2.52 9.91
N VAL A 249 6.05 1.55 9.37
CA VAL A 249 5.04 1.76 8.31
C VAL A 249 3.73 1.10 8.70
N ASN A 250 2.62 1.83 8.51
CA ASN A 250 1.26 1.34 8.71
C ASN A 250 0.31 1.81 7.59
N ASP A 251 -0.87 1.19 7.50
CA ASP A 251 -1.91 1.47 6.51
C ASP A 251 -3.03 2.41 6.98
N ALA A 252 -2.83 3.17 8.08
CA ALA A 252 -3.88 4.02 8.63
C ALA A 252 -4.50 5.05 7.65
N PRO A 253 -3.73 5.70 6.74
CA PRO A 253 -4.33 6.63 5.76
C PRO A 253 -5.39 5.97 4.87
N LEU A 254 -5.22 4.69 4.53
CA LEU A 254 -6.23 3.94 3.78
C LEU A 254 -7.52 3.77 4.59
N LEU A 255 -7.43 3.46 5.88
CA LEU A 255 -8.62 3.26 6.73
C LEU A 255 -9.35 4.57 6.98
N THR A 256 -8.61 5.67 7.14
CA THR A 256 -9.18 7.02 7.20
C THR A 256 -9.92 7.37 5.91
N TYR A 257 -9.34 7.10 4.73
CA TYR A 257 -10.02 7.30 3.44
C TYR A 257 -11.28 6.44 3.29
N LEU A 258 -11.25 5.19 3.76
CA LEU A 258 -12.39 4.26 3.73
C LEU A 258 -13.44 4.54 4.82
N GLY A 259 -13.24 5.52 5.71
CA GLY A 259 -14.13 5.80 6.85
C GLY A 259 -14.26 4.63 7.82
N THR A 260 -13.30 3.69 7.85
CA THR A 260 -13.39 2.46 8.63
C THR A 260 -12.88 2.68 10.05
N THR A 261 -13.68 2.35 11.06
CA THR A 261 -13.28 2.38 12.48
C THR A 261 -13.39 1.01 13.11
N GLY A 262 -12.37 0.59 13.84
CA GLY A 262 -12.32 -0.73 14.45
C GLY A 262 -11.80 -1.78 13.46
N VAL A 263 -10.89 -2.63 13.95
CA VAL A 263 -10.10 -3.54 13.11
C VAL A 263 -9.93 -4.88 13.83
N HIS A 264 -10.16 -5.96 13.08
CA HIS A 264 -9.94 -7.32 13.57
C HIS A 264 -8.56 -7.83 13.16
N ALA A 265 -7.81 -8.38 14.11
CA ALA A 265 -6.50 -8.97 13.85
C ALA A 265 -6.60 -10.17 12.88
N ARG A 266 -5.80 -10.15 11.81
CA ARG A 266 -5.76 -11.21 10.77
C ARG A 266 -4.50 -12.09 10.83
N PHE A 267 -3.64 -11.83 11.80
CA PHE A 267 -2.38 -12.53 12.07
C PHE A 267 -1.93 -12.17 13.49
N ALA A 268 -1.06 -12.98 14.10
CA ALA A 268 -0.43 -12.65 15.39
C ALA A 268 0.83 -11.79 15.20
N PRO A 269 1.26 -11.01 16.20
CA PRO A 269 2.54 -10.31 16.15
C PRO A 269 3.68 -11.27 15.81
N THR A 270 4.48 -10.93 14.79
CA THR A 270 5.47 -11.82 14.19
C THR A 270 6.83 -11.12 14.12
N ARG A 271 7.88 -11.75 14.66
CA ARG A 271 9.27 -11.27 14.56
C ARG A 271 10.03 -12.07 13.49
N TYR A 272 10.89 -11.39 12.74
CA TYR A 272 11.85 -11.95 11.81
C TYR A 272 13.26 -11.54 12.28
N PRO A 273 14.00 -12.41 12.98
CA PRO A 273 15.29 -12.04 13.55
C PRO A 273 16.32 -11.65 12.49
N ALA A 274 17.15 -10.64 12.81
CA ALA A 274 18.18 -10.10 11.93
C ALA A 274 19.11 -11.19 11.36
N ALA A 275 19.54 -12.12 12.23
CA ALA A 275 20.43 -13.21 11.85
C ALA A 275 19.82 -14.16 10.81
N GLU A 276 18.52 -14.46 10.93
CA GLU A 276 17.78 -15.32 10.00
C GLU A 276 17.53 -14.61 8.67
N ALA A 277 17.10 -13.34 8.70
CA ALA A 277 16.91 -12.53 7.50
C ALA A 277 18.22 -12.37 6.70
N GLN A 278 19.34 -12.14 7.40
CA GLN A 278 20.67 -12.10 6.79
C GLN A 278 21.13 -13.46 6.27
N ALA A 279 20.89 -14.56 6.98
CA ALA A 279 21.25 -15.90 6.53
C ALA A 279 20.48 -16.29 5.26
N ALA A 280 19.17 -16.02 5.22
CA ALA A 280 18.35 -16.23 4.03
C ALA A 280 18.84 -15.37 2.85
N LEU A 281 19.22 -14.11 3.09
CA LEU A 281 19.72 -13.22 2.05
C LEU A 281 21.09 -13.66 1.50
N ARG A 282 22.01 -14.10 2.35
CA ARG A 282 23.29 -14.72 1.93
C ARG A 282 23.05 -15.97 1.08
N ALA A 283 22.18 -16.87 1.53
CA ALA A 283 21.83 -18.09 0.79
C ALA A 283 21.19 -17.79 -0.58
N VAL A 284 20.54 -16.63 -0.77
CA VAL A 284 20.03 -16.17 -2.08
C VAL A 284 21.13 -15.56 -2.94
N ALA A 285 22.10 -14.84 -2.34
CA ALA A 285 23.23 -14.22 -3.02
C ALA A 285 24.29 -15.24 -3.49
N GLU A 286 24.48 -16.33 -2.75
CA GLU A 286 25.47 -17.39 -3.01
C GLU A 286 25.00 -18.42 -4.06
N GLN A 287 23.75 -18.33 -4.54
CA GLN A 287 23.23 -19.24 -5.57
C GLN A 287 23.91 -19.02 -6.92
N ALA A 288 24.25 -20.10 -7.62
CA ALA A 288 25.00 -20.07 -8.89
C ALA A 288 24.36 -19.21 -10.01
N ASN A 289 23.06 -18.92 -9.94
CA ASN A 289 22.37 -18.03 -10.88
C ASN A 289 22.08 -16.61 -10.32
N ALA A 290 22.61 -16.24 -9.15
CA ALA A 290 22.39 -14.93 -8.52
C ALA A 290 22.80 -13.77 -9.44
N GLY A 291 23.97 -13.85 -10.08
CA GLY A 291 24.45 -12.86 -11.05
C GLY A 291 23.61 -12.74 -12.34
N ARG A 292 22.62 -13.63 -12.56
CA ARG A 292 21.64 -13.52 -13.66
C ARG A 292 20.30 -12.91 -13.22
N ARG A 293 20.12 -12.63 -11.92
CA ARG A 293 18.89 -12.04 -11.38
C ARG A 293 18.99 -10.53 -11.39
N ASN A 294 17.92 -9.85 -11.78
CA ASN A 294 17.84 -8.39 -11.67
C ASN A 294 17.80 -7.89 -10.21
N ARG A 295 17.56 -8.78 -9.25
CA ARG A 295 17.43 -8.47 -7.82
C ARG A 295 17.89 -9.64 -6.97
N ILE A 296 18.70 -9.36 -5.94
CA ILE A 296 19.12 -10.32 -4.91
C ILE A 296 18.45 -9.88 -3.60
N SER A 297 17.47 -10.63 -3.14
CA SER A 297 16.59 -10.22 -2.05
C SER A 297 15.78 -11.35 -1.45
N VAL A 298 15.35 -11.19 -0.20
CA VAL A 298 14.37 -12.05 0.48
C VAL A 298 13.11 -11.27 0.83
N LEU A 299 11.95 -11.91 0.68
CA LEU A 299 10.66 -11.35 1.09
C LEU A 299 10.35 -11.79 2.51
N MET A 300 9.87 -10.87 3.34
CA MET A 300 9.42 -11.20 4.68
C MET A 300 7.98 -11.73 4.57
N GLY A 301 7.81 -13.05 4.57
CA GLY A 301 6.51 -13.70 4.38
C GLY A 301 5.83 -14.05 5.70
N ASN A 302 4.51 -13.92 5.77
CA ASN A 302 3.72 -14.44 6.90
C ASN A 302 2.91 -15.68 6.45
N THR A 303 2.84 -16.71 7.29
CA THR A 303 2.16 -17.98 7.00
C THR A 303 0.65 -17.81 6.77
N ASN A 304 0.05 -16.75 7.30
CA ASN A 304 -1.36 -16.40 7.08
C ASN A 304 -1.66 -15.90 5.66
N PHE A 305 -0.64 -15.49 4.88
CA PHE A 305 -0.81 -14.84 3.57
C PHE A 305 -0.10 -15.59 2.42
N PRO A 306 -0.35 -16.91 2.21
CA PRO A 306 0.38 -17.72 1.23
C PRO A 306 0.10 -17.33 -0.23
N GLN A 307 -1.07 -16.74 -0.52
CA GLN A 307 -1.42 -16.28 -1.87
C GLN A 307 -0.61 -15.05 -2.31
N THR A 308 -0.36 -14.11 -1.39
CA THR A 308 0.32 -12.83 -1.67
C THR A 308 1.81 -12.87 -1.31
N ARG A 309 2.24 -13.82 -0.45
CA ARG A 309 3.62 -14.00 0.02
C ARG A 309 4.20 -12.74 0.65
N THR A 310 3.40 -12.08 1.48
CA THR A 310 3.64 -10.75 2.05
C THR A 310 3.74 -10.77 3.58
N VAL A 311 4.25 -9.69 4.16
CA VAL A 311 4.54 -9.60 5.61
C VAL A 311 3.28 -9.32 6.43
N THR A 312 2.32 -8.60 5.85
CA THR A 312 0.91 -8.59 6.27
C THR A 312 -0.01 -8.80 5.06
N HIS A 313 -1.33 -8.71 5.25
CA HIS A 313 -2.30 -8.79 4.15
C HIS A 313 -2.39 -7.51 3.30
N VAL A 314 -1.80 -6.40 3.76
CA VAL A 314 -1.66 -5.14 3.01
C VAL A 314 -0.19 -4.88 2.67
N LEU A 315 0.69 -5.03 3.65
CA LEU A 315 2.09 -4.65 3.57
C LEU A 315 2.96 -5.78 3.02
N TRP A 316 3.82 -5.41 2.08
CA TRP A 316 4.96 -6.18 1.61
C TRP A 316 6.23 -5.56 2.18
N ALA A 317 7.18 -6.39 2.60
CA ALA A 317 8.50 -5.95 3.03
C ALA A 317 9.57 -6.92 2.49
N MET A 318 10.72 -6.37 2.14
CA MET A 318 11.83 -7.10 1.56
C MET A 318 13.15 -6.61 2.15
N PHE A 319 14.13 -7.52 2.26
CA PHE A 319 15.52 -7.18 2.53
C PHE A 319 16.35 -7.54 1.29
N GLY A 320 17.01 -6.55 0.67
CA GLY A 320 17.70 -6.71 -0.61
C GLY A 320 19.10 -6.12 -0.66
N ILE A 321 19.93 -6.66 -1.55
CA ILE A 321 21.30 -6.21 -1.84
C ILE A 321 21.36 -5.61 -3.25
N VAL A 322 22.01 -4.45 -3.40
CA VAL A 322 22.60 -4.01 -4.68
C VAL A 322 24.09 -4.35 -4.63
N PRO A 323 24.58 -5.37 -5.35
CA PRO A 323 25.98 -5.80 -5.30
C PRO A 323 26.96 -4.71 -5.76
N PRO A 324 28.26 -4.83 -5.43
CA PRO A 324 29.32 -4.00 -5.98
C PRO A 324 29.26 -3.87 -7.50
N ASN A 325 29.57 -2.68 -8.02
CA ASN A 325 29.71 -2.38 -9.45
C ASN A 325 28.53 -2.93 -10.30
N SER A 326 27.29 -2.76 -9.82
CA SER A 326 26.10 -3.38 -10.42
C SER A 326 24.90 -2.45 -10.53
N VAL A 327 23.95 -2.85 -11.38
CA VAL A 327 22.68 -2.14 -11.61
C VAL A 327 21.51 -3.11 -11.49
N GLN A 328 20.56 -2.81 -10.60
CA GLN A 328 19.23 -3.39 -10.64
C GLN A 328 18.43 -2.61 -11.69
N LYS A 329 18.21 -3.23 -12.87
CA LYS A 329 17.69 -2.58 -14.09
C LYS A 329 16.28 -2.00 -13.91
N PRO A 330 15.90 -1.00 -14.73
CA PRO A 330 14.61 -0.32 -14.61
C PRO A 330 13.41 -1.27 -14.57
N HIS A 331 12.54 -1.03 -13.61
CA HIS A 331 11.26 -1.73 -13.44
C HIS A 331 10.24 -0.82 -12.76
N ARG A 332 8.96 -1.16 -12.84
CA ARG A 332 7.84 -0.41 -12.26
C ARG A 332 6.78 -1.35 -11.69
N HIS A 333 5.96 -0.85 -10.79
CA HIS A 333 4.79 -1.51 -10.22
C HIS A 333 3.79 -0.46 -9.72
N GLN A 334 2.53 -0.84 -9.48
CA GLN A 334 1.49 0.09 -9.02
C GLN A 334 1.44 0.26 -7.50
N SER A 335 2.17 -0.56 -6.74
CA SER A 335 2.44 -0.26 -5.35
C SER A 335 3.35 0.96 -5.22
N ILE A 336 3.16 1.73 -4.15
CA ILE A 336 4.16 2.71 -3.70
C ILE A 336 5.34 1.96 -3.09
N ALA A 337 6.57 2.40 -3.32
CA ALA A 337 7.70 1.96 -2.51
C ALA A 337 8.15 3.05 -1.54
N LEU A 338 8.24 2.66 -0.28
CA LEU A 338 8.76 3.45 0.83
C LEU A 338 10.10 2.80 1.19
N ASP A 339 11.13 3.26 0.49
CA ASP A 339 12.46 2.66 0.44
C ASP A 339 13.33 3.16 1.60
N PHE A 340 13.68 2.29 2.55
CA PHE A 340 14.66 2.59 3.60
C PHE A 340 16.05 2.07 3.25
N ILE A 341 17.07 2.91 3.39
CA ILE A 341 18.47 2.56 3.10
C ILE A 341 19.14 2.03 4.37
N ALA A 342 19.22 0.71 4.50
CA ALA A 342 19.89 0.07 5.62
C ALA A 342 21.42 0.26 5.57
N SER A 343 22.02 0.33 4.37
CA SER A 343 23.41 0.74 4.18
C SER A 343 23.69 1.15 2.74
N GLY A 344 24.46 2.21 2.52
CA GLY A 344 24.96 2.60 1.21
C GLY A 344 26.10 3.60 1.33
N LYS A 345 27.17 3.42 0.54
CA LYS A 345 28.28 4.37 0.42
C LYS A 345 27.98 5.43 -0.67
N PRO A 346 28.65 6.60 -0.64
CA PRO A 346 28.62 7.52 -1.78
C PRO A 346 28.98 6.79 -3.08
N GLY A 347 28.21 7.00 -4.15
CA GLY A 347 28.27 6.18 -5.38
C GLY A 347 27.15 5.13 -5.48
N VAL A 348 26.30 5.00 -4.45
CA VAL A 348 25.04 4.24 -4.53
C VAL A 348 23.87 5.22 -4.69
N TYR A 349 22.98 4.97 -5.65
CA TYR A 349 21.84 5.85 -5.93
C TYR A 349 20.68 5.11 -6.60
N THR A 350 19.53 5.77 -6.70
CA THR A 350 18.39 5.33 -7.50
C THR A 350 18.05 6.38 -8.54
N LEU A 351 17.74 5.94 -9.75
CA LEU A 351 17.16 6.78 -10.80
C LEU A 351 15.67 6.43 -10.92
N VAL A 352 14.80 7.43 -10.98
CA VAL A 352 13.36 7.23 -11.14
C VAL A 352 12.75 8.18 -12.17
N GLY A 353 11.82 7.70 -12.99
CA GLY A 353 11.14 8.50 -14.02
C GLY A 353 9.87 7.83 -14.54
N THR A 354 9.20 8.49 -15.48
CA THR A 354 7.91 8.02 -16.05
C THR A 354 8.05 7.26 -17.36
N GLU A 355 9.17 7.42 -18.06
CA GLU A 355 9.37 6.96 -19.45
C GLU A 355 10.70 6.21 -19.60
N LEU A 356 10.75 5.31 -20.57
CA LEU A 356 11.97 4.63 -20.99
C LEU A 356 12.32 5.01 -22.44
N ASP A 357 13.61 4.99 -22.77
CA ASP A 357 14.08 5.03 -24.16
C ASP A 357 13.94 3.64 -24.84
N ARG A 358 14.49 3.52 -26.05
CA ARG A 358 14.45 2.26 -26.83
C ARG A 358 15.34 1.17 -26.27
N ASP A 359 16.38 1.53 -25.52
CA ASP A 359 17.37 0.63 -24.94
C ASP A 359 16.97 0.20 -23.51
N GLY A 360 15.88 0.77 -22.99
CA GLY A 360 15.29 0.46 -21.69
C GLY A 360 15.81 1.32 -20.54
N ASN A 361 16.54 2.42 -20.81
CA ASN A 361 17.01 3.36 -19.79
C ASN A 361 15.91 4.38 -19.44
N ILE A 362 15.93 4.90 -18.22
CA ILE A 362 14.96 5.89 -17.76
C ILE A 362 15.29 7.26 -18.37
N VAL A 363 14.31 7.88 -19.04
CA VAL A 363 14.45 9.20 -19.66
C VAL A 363 14.26 10.31 -18.61
N ASN A 364 15.15 11.31 -18.62
CA ASN A 364 15.15 12.47 -17.72
C ASN A 364 14.90 12.09 -16.23
N PRO A 365 15.67 11.17 -15.64
CA PRO A 365 15.40 10.62 -14.32
C PRO A 365 15.66 11.64 -13.21
N THR A 366 14.82 11.60 -12.18
CA THR A 366 15.17 12.12 -10.86
C THR A 366 16.20 11.17 -10.24
N ARG A 367 17.37 11.70 -9.85
CA ARG A 367 18.39 10.96 -9.09
C ARG A 367 18.17 11.12 -7.59
N VAL A 368 18.24 10.02 -6.86
CA VAL A 368 18.20 9.95 -5.40
C VAL A 368 19.48 9.27 -4.92
N ASP A 369 20.46 10.06 -4.50
CA ASP A 369 21.70 9.55 -3.91
C ASP A 369 21.44 8.96 -2.52
N TRP A 370 21.99 7.76 -2.27
CA TRP A 370 21.71 7.02 -1.05
C TRP A 370 22.59 7.50 0.11
N LYS A 371 21.96 7.62 1.28
CA LYS A 371 22.60 7.83 2.57
C LYS A 371 22.08 6.80 3.56
N THR A 372 22.97 6.06 4.20
CA THR A 372 22.60 5.12 5.27
C THR A 372 21.65 5.76 6.28
N GLY A 373 20.52 5.09 6.53
CA GLY A 373 19.47 5.54 7.44
C GLY A 373 18.43 6.48 6.84
N MET A 374 18.53 6.88 5.57
CA MET A 374 17.47 7.67 4.91
C MET A 374 16.28 6.79 4.52
N ALA A 375 15.12 7.43 4.30
CA ALA A 375 14.01 6.84 3.56
C ALA A 375 13.69 7.70 2.32
N PHE A 376 13.13 7.11 1.26
CA PHE A 376 12.60 7.87 0.12
C PHE A 376 11.36 7.22 -0.49
N VAL A 377 10.63 7.99 -1.30
CA VAL A 377 9.40 7.55 -1.96
C VAL A 377 9.66 7.28 -3.43
N THR A 378 9.36 6.07 -3.88
CA THR A 378 9.20 5.70 -5.28
C THR A 378 7.69 5.66 -5.60
N PRO A 379 7.16 6.64 -6.36
CA PRO A 379 5.71 6.73 -6.63
C PRO A 379 5.17 5.58 -7.48
N PRO A 380 3.89 5.19 -7.31
CA PRO A 380 3.21 4.21 -8.14
C PRO A 380 3.39 4.43 -9.66
N GLY A 381 3.62 3.33 -10.37
CA GLY A 381 3.72 3.28 -11.83
C GLY A 381 5.01 3.84 -12.44
N HIS A 382 5.94 4.37 -11.64
CA HIS A 382 7.20 4.94 -12.13
C HIS A 382 8.29 3.88 -12.31
N TRP A 383 9.09 4.04 -13.36
CA TRP A 383 10.26 3.23 -13.63
C TRP A 383 11.40 3.64 -12.71
N HIS A 384 11.96 2.69 -11.97
CA HIS A 384 13.09 2.91 -11.07
C HIS A 384 14.18 1.85 -11.24
N ALA A 385 15.43 2.27 -11.08
CA ALA A 385 16.62 1.45 -11.13
C ALA A 385 17.61 1.85 -10.04
N HIS A 386 18.29 0.88 -9.44
CA HIS A 386 19.25 1.10 -8.35
C HIS A 386 20.67 0.81 -8.85
N PHE A 387 21.58 1.73 -8.61
CA PHE A 387 22.97 1.70 -9.07
C PHE A 387 23.90 1.63 -7.87
N ASN A 388 24.96 0.83 -7.97
CA ASN A 388 26.03 0.78 -6.99
C ASN A 388 27.37 0.81 -7.73
N GLU A 389 28.01 1.98 -7.74
CA GLU A 389 29.33 2.23 -8.34
C GLU A 389 30.48 1.94 -7.35
N THR A 390 30.18 1.30 -6.22
CA THR A 390 31.14 1.05 -5.14
C THR A 390 31.58 -0.41 -5.09
N ASN A 391 32.63 -0.69 -4.32
CA ASN A 391 33.17 -2.03 -4.13
C ASN A 391 32.50 -2.82 -2.97
N GLU A 392 31.41 -2.31 -2.40
CA GLU A 392 30.70 -2.93 -1.26
C GLU A 392 29.22 -3.15 -1.53
N ASN A 393 28.61 -4.14 -0.85
CA ASN A 393 27.17 -4.38 -0.91
C ASN A 393 26.40 -3.20 -0.30
N ALA A 394 25.45 -2.65 -1.06
CA ALA A 394 24.45 -1.74 -0.52
C ALA A 394 23.17 -2.50 -0.16
N TYR A 395 22.46 -2.06 0.87
CA TYR A 395 21.31 -2.75 1.45
C TYR A 395 20.09 -1.83 1.49
N VAL A 396 18.97 -2.30 0.95
CA VAL A 396 17.70 -1.57 0.84
C VAL A 396 16.54 -2.40 1.37
N ILE A 397 15.60 -1.70 2.01
CA ILE A 397 14.39 -2.25 2.61
C ILE A 397 13.19 -1.44 2.10
N PRO A 398 12.57 -1.84 0.98
CA PRO A 398 11.32 -1.25 0.55
C PRO A 398 10.16 -1.87 1.32
N ILE A 399 9.30 -1.02 1.86
CA ILE A 399 7.98 -1.40 2.37
C ILE A 399 6.93 -0.84 1.40
N GLN A 400 5.92 -1.66 1.06
CA GLN A 400 4.96 -1.36 0.00
C GLN A 400 3.55 -1.81 0.38
N ASP A 401 2.53 -1.22 -0.26
CA ASP A 401 1.13 -1.69 -0.25
C ASP A 401 0.90 -2.88 -1.21
N ALA A 402 1.98 -3.51 -1.67
CA ALA A 402 1.94 -4.56 -2.68
C ALA A 402 1.18 -5.82 -2.24
N GLY A 403 0.94 -6.04 -0.94
CA GLY A 403 0.06 -7.11 -0.47
C GLY A 403 -1.39 -6.88 -0.91
N LEU A 404 -1.90 -5.65 -0.74
CA LEU A 404 -3.22 -5.25 -1.22
C LEU A 404 -3.28 -5.22 -2.75
N GLN A 405 -2.29 -4.63 -3.43
CA GLN A 405 -2.24 -4.60 -4.89
C GLN A 405 -2.16 -6.01 -5.51
N THR A 406 -1.47 -6.95 -4.86
CA THR A 406 -1.46 -8.37 -5.27
C THR A 406 -2.82 -9.03 -5.03
N TYR A 407 -3.46 -8.74 -3.89
CA TYR A 407 -4.80 -9.24 -3.60
C TYR A 407 -5.84 -8.77 -4.64
N LEU A 408 -5.77 -7.51 -5.07
CA LEU A 408 -6.62 -6.93 -6.11
C LEU A 408 -6.20 -7.28 -7.55
N ARG A 409 -5.05 -7.96 -7.74
CA ARG A 409 -4.44 -8.27 -9.04
C ARG A 409 -4.07 -7.01 -9.87
N THR A 410 -3.81 -5.90 -9.20
CA THR A 410 -3.48 -4.59 -9.78
C THR A 410 -2.00 -4.24 -9.74
N LEU A 411 -1.14 -5.06 -9.13
CA LEU A 411 0.28 -4.75 -8.91
C LEU A 411 1.08 -4.41 -10.20
N ASP A 412 0.74 -5.00 -11.35
CA ASP A 412 1.29 -4.68 -12.69
C ASP A 412 2.83 -4.43 -12.69
N ILE A 413 3.59 -5.39 -12.14
CA ILE A 413 5.06 -5.34 -12.21
C ILE A 413 5.49 -5.46 -13.67
N ARG A 414 6.29 -4.50 -14.15
CA ARG A 414 6.93 -4.55 -15.47
C ARG A 414 8.42 -4.30 -15.33
N PHE A 415 9.20 -5.00 -16.13
CA PHE A 415 10.65 -4.83 -16.25
C PHE A 415 10.96 -4.21 -17.61
N ALA A 416 11.99 -3.37 -17.68
CA ALA A 416 12.54 -2.94 -18.94
C ALA A 416 13.01 -4.18 -19.70
N HIS A 417 12.40 -4.44 -20.86
CA HIS A 417 12.87 -5.48 -21.75
C HIS A 417 14.09 -4.94 -22.48
N GLN A 418 15.13 -5.76 -22.64
CA GLN A 418 16.14 -5.46 -23.65
C GLN A 418 15.55 -5.87 -25.01
N GLY A 419 15.70 -4.97 -25.99
CA GLY A 419 15.36 -5.25 -27.38
C GLY A 419 16.29 -6.26 -28.03
#